data_AF-A0A3M7ELR3-F1
#
_entry.id   AF-A0A3M7ELR3-F1
#
_cell.length_a   1.000
_cell.length_b   1.000
_cell.length_c   1.000
_cell.angle_alpha   90.00
_cell.angle_beta   90.00
_cell.angle_gamma   90.00
#
_symmetry.space_group_name_H-M   'P 1'
#
loop_
_entity.id
_entity.type
_entity.pdbx_description
1 polymer ?
#
loop_
_entity_poly.entity_id
_entity_poly.type
_entity_poly.pdbx_seq_one_letter_code
_entity_poly.pdbx_strand_id
1 'polypeptide(L)'
;MSLVHLGGASPPAACFPGSAAPDNHHVTSAPHRDRRPRSGEAALWDVVYGGVRNEEALRLRGYPEESIQFAVEGSRLSGAQLEADGWRKHWMDFVLEHGGKSEEELVAAGVGGDFEQKILRQSGINSMLQQLPEGISAADAEKELRRHLRKRDIDRDILAYFAGPAAFATPRHLERDGITIQAMGLEIPSQHVTPLPPTYRDPWNLEGTSPGLEPDNTTLITNKNRASRRLWLGLKYWEGSPVLTKARLISKPTKRLWLSSRELGAVVRGSHAGEVKGLSRVGEIMAVSTDRGVMEARECVERAIGGQALCRVW
;
A
#
# COMPACT_ATOMS: atom_id res chain seq x y z
N MET A 1 21.52 -17.60 -38.96
CA MET A 1 21.26 -16.28 -38.35
C MET A 1 19.83 -15.89 -38.66
N SER A 2 18.95 -15.88 -37.66
CA SER A 2 17.61 -15.29 -37.80
C SER A 2 17.34 -14.43 -36.57
N LEU A 3 17.56 -13.12 -36.78
CA LEU A 3 17.20 -12.05 -35.86
C LEU A 3 15.67 -12.03 -35.73
N VAL A 4 15.14 -12.23 -34.53
CA VAL A 4 13.75 -11.88 -34.23
C VAL A 4 13.77 -10.45 -33.73
N HIS A 5 13.41 -9.52 -34.61
CA HIS A 5 13.34 -8.09 -34.31
C HIS A 5 12.11 -7.85 -33.42
N LEU A 6 12.28 -7.86 -32.10
CA LEU A 6 11.31 -7.32 -31.14
C LEU A 6 11.52 -5.79 -31.05
N GLY A 7 11.43 -5.11 -32.19
CA GLY A 7 11.63 -3.68 -32.32
C GLY A 7 10.42 -3.04 -32.96
N GLY A 8 9.32 -2.98 -32.22
CA GLY A 8 8.33 -1.92 -32.39
C GLY A 8 8.56 -0.92 -31.26
N ALA A 9 8.41 0.38 -31.52
CA ALA A 9 8.41 1.38 -30.45
C ALA A 9 7.46 0.90 -29.35
N SER A 10 7.93 0.86 -28.10
CA SER A 10 7.07 0.58 -26.95
C SER A 10 5.81 1.42 -27.11
N PRO A 11 4.60 0.82 -27.08
CA PRO A 11 3.40 1.63 -27.10
C PRO A 11 3.51 2.61 -25.93
N PRO A 12 3.13 3.89 -26.13
CA PRO A 12 3.15 4.85 -25.04
C PRO A 12 2.37 4.25 -23.87
N ALA A 13 2.80 4.54 -22.64
CA ALA A 13 2.22 4.06 -21.38
C ALA A 13 0.73 4.46 -21.17
N ALA A 14 -0.02 4.76 -22.24
CA ALA A 14 -1.40 5.22 -22.28
C ALA A 14 -2.38 4.14 -22.82
N CYS A 15 -1.97 2.88 -22.92
CA CYS A 15 -2.89 1.76 -23.21
C CYS A 15 -3.50 1.12 -21.95
N PHE A 16 -3.17 1.64 -20.76
CA PHE A 16 -3.96 1.37 -19.57
C PHE A 16 -5.31 2.08 -19.70
N PRO A 17 -6.45 1.43 -19.41
CA PRO A 17 -7.65 2.21 -19.13
C PRO A 17 -7.28 3.22 -18.03
N GLY A 18 -7.71 4.48 -18.16
CA GLY A 18 -7.37 5.62 -17.28
C GLY A 18 -7.80 5.48 -15.82
N SER A 19 -7.99 4.27 -15.32
CA SER A 19 -8.29 3.88 -13.95
C SER A 19 -7.23 2.97 -13.31
N ALA A 20 -6.23 2.47 -14.06
CA ALA A 20 -5.05 1.85 -13.48
C ALA A 20 -4.06 2.94 -13.12
N ALA A 21 -3.74 3.07 -11.83
CA ALA A 21 -2.76 4.03 -11.35
C ALA A 21 -1.47 3.91 -12.18
N PRO A 22 -0.81 5.04 -12.51
CA PRO A 22 0.46 5.03 -13.21
C PRO A 22 1.45 4.08 -12.52
N ASP A 23 2.33 3.45 -13.32
CA ASP A 23 3.47 2.67 -12.84
C ASP A 23 4.48 3.63 -12.18
N ASN A 24 4.11 4.09 -11.00
CA ASN A 24 4.97 4.81 -10.09
C ASN A 24 5.94 3.74 -9.61
N HIS A 25 7.24 3.90 -9.90
CA HIS A 25 8.33 2.94 -9.63
C HIS A 25 8.52 2.66 -8.13
N HIS A 26 7.50 2.11 -7.51
CA HIS A 26 7.20 2.15 -6.09
C HIS A 26 6.65 0.78 -5.73
N VAL A 27 7.28 0.14 -4.75
CA VAL A 27 6.88 -1.19 -4.26
C VAL A 27 5.47 -1.05 -3.69
N THR A 28 4.47 -1.59 -4.38
CA THR A 28 3.09 -1.56 -3.90
C THR A 28 2.98 -2.40 -2.63
N SER A 29 3.03 -1.73 -1.49
CA SER A 29 2.79 -2.25 -0.14
C SER A 29 1.30 -2.34 0.20
N ALA A 30 0.44 -2.41 -0.82
CA ALA A 30 -0.99 -2.58 -0.61
C ALA A 30 -1.20 -3.81 0.27
N PRO A 31 -1.87 -3.70 1.43
CA PRO A 31 -2.15 -4.87 2.23
C PRO A 31 -2.94 -5.84 1.37
N HIS A 32 -2.35 -7.00 1.09
CA HIS A 32 -3.11 -8.15 0.65
C HIS A 32 -4.04 -8.52 1.81
N ARG A 33 -5.19 -7.84 1.91
CA ARG A 33 -6.26 -8.18 2.86
C ARG A 33 -6.59 -9.67 2.80
N ASP A 34 -6.35 -10.30 1.64
CA ASP A 34 -6.56 -11.74 1.41
C ASP A 34 -5.54 -12.64 2.12
N ARG A 35 -4.30 -12.17 2.35
CA ARG A 35 -3.28 -12.97 3.07
C ARG A 35 -3.26 -12.69 4.56
N ARG A 36 -3.46 -11.43 4.95
CA ARG A 36 -3.46 -10.99 6.36
C ARG A 36 -4.55 -9.94 6.59
N PRO A 37 -5.82 -10.35 6.74
CA PRO A 37 -6.96 -9.41 6.85
C PRO A 37 -6.91 -8.55 8.11
N ARG A 38 -6.13 -8.96 9.11
CA ARG A 38 -5.96 -8.30 10.41
C ARG A 38 -4.54 -7.76 10.61
N SER A 39 -3.86 -7.36 9.53
CA SER A 39 -2.53 -6.71 9.63
C SER A 39 -2.63 -5.25 10.07
N GLY A 40 -1.50 -4.67 10.46
CA GLY A 40 -1.40 -3.25 10.84
C GLY A 40 -1.77 -2.32 9.70
N GLU A 41 -1.36 -2.62 8.47
CA GLU A 41 -1.69 -1.81 7.30
C GLU A 41 -3.20 -1.87 6.98
N ALA A 42 -3.83 -3.03 7.21
CA ALA A 42 -5.28 -3.17 7.07
C ALA A 42 -6.05 -2.38 8.14
N ALA A 43 -5.52 -2.31 9.37
CA ALA A 43 -6.07 -1.49 10.45
C ALA A 43 -5.89 0.01 10.17
N LEU A 44 -4.70 0.44 9.75
CA LEU A 44 -4.41 1.82 9.36
C LEU A 44 -5.34 2.29 8.24
N TRP A 45 -5.61 1.41 7.28
CA TRP A 45 -6.57 1.68 6.22
C TRP A 45 -7.98 1.95 6.75
N ASP A 46 -8.44 1.14 7.71
CA ASP A 46 -9.76 1.30 8.33
C ASP A 46 -9.88 2.61 9.12
N VAL A 47 -8.78 3.09 9.69
CA VAL A 47 -8.71 4.40 10.36
C VAL A 47 -8.84 5.54 9.35
N VAL A 48 -8.03 5.49 8.29
CA VAL A 48 -7.88 6.62 7.34
C VAL A 48 -9.01 6.68 6.31
N TYR A 49 -9.45 5.52 5.80
CA TYR A 49 -10.48 5.41 4.76
C TYR A 49 -11.81 4.89 5.30
N GLY A 50 -11.79 4.00 6.29
CA GLY A 50 -12.98 3.36 6.85
C GLY A 50 -13.69 4.17 7.93
N GLY A 51 -13.16 5.35 8.29
CA GLY A 51 -13.74 6.26 9.29
C GLY A 51 -13.67 5.76 10.73
N VAL A 52 -12.90 4.70 11.02
CA VAL A 52 -12.83 4.11 12.36
C VAL A 52 -11.63 4.62 13.12
N ARG A 53 -11.85 5.72 13.84
CA ARG A 53 -10.80 6.45 14.57
C ARG A 53 -10.59 5.97 16.01
N ASN A 54 -11.45 5.08 16.50
CA ASN A 54 -11.40 4.60 17.89
C ASN A 54 -10.73 3.22 17.97
N GLU A 55 -9.82 3.07 18.93
CA GLU A 55 -9.16 1.79 19.21
C GLU A 55 -10.16 0.68 19.53
N GLU A 56 -11.19 0.98 20.32
CA GLU A 56 -12.24 0.03 20.68
C GLU A 56 -12.99 -0.50 19.45
N ALA A 57 -13.21 0.35 18.46
CA ALA A 57 -13.87 -0.04 17.22
C ALA A 57 -12.96 -0.92 16.34
N LEU A 58 -11.63 -0.73 16.39
CA LEU A 58 -10.68 -1.66 15.79
C LEU A 58 -10.62 -3.00 16.55
N ARG A 59 -10.70 -3.00 17.89
CA ARG A 59 -10.81 -4.22 18.70
C ARG A 59 -12.08 -5.01 18.38
N LEU A 60 -13.22 -4.33 18.23
CA LEU A 60 -14.49 -4.96 17.82
C LEU A 60 -14.43 -5.56 16.41
N ARG A 61 -13.64 -4.97 15.51
CA ARG A 61 -13.32 -5.55 14.20
C ARG A 61 -12.33 -6.72 14.29
N GLY A 62 -11.79 -7.01 15.46
CA GLY A 62 -10.91 -8.14 15.78
C GLY A 62 -9.49 -7.98 15.25
N TYR A 63 -8.98 -6.75 15.17
CA TYR A 63 -7.56 -6.53 14.96
C TYR A 63 -6.74 -6.92 16.20
N PRO A 64 -5.57 -7.56 16.05
CA PRO A 64 -4.67 -7.81 17.16
C PRO A 64 -4.06 -6.49 17.66
N GLU A 65 -3.67 -6.45 18.93
CA GLU A 65 -3.22 -5.22 19.60
C GLU A 65 -2.03 -4.55 18.89
N GLU A 66 -1.06 -5.34 18.40
CA GLU A 66 0.08 -4.84 17.61
C GLU A 66 -0.37 -4.10 16.34
N SER A 67 -1.42 -4.58 15.68
CA SER A 67 -1.96 -3.94 14.47
C SER A 67 -2.74 -2.67 14.80
N ILE A 68 -3.40 -2.63 15.96
CA ILE A 68 -4.08 -1.44 16.47
C ILE A 68 -3.05 -0.36 16.79
N GLN A 69 -1.97 -0.70 17.51
CA GLN A 69 -0.89 0.22 17.83
C GLN A 69 -0.26 0.80 16.57
N PHE A 70 0.09 -0.06 15.60
CA PHE A 70 0.61 0.36 14.31
C PHE A 70 -0.33 1.35 13.60
N ALA A 71 -1.64 1.07 13.59
CA ALA A 71 -2.62 1.94 12.96
C ALA A 71 -2.76 3.29 13.68
N VAL A 72 -2.78 3.30 15.01
CA VAL A 72 -2.89 4.52 15.82
C VAL A 72 -1.66 5.39 15.61
N GLU A 73 -0.46 4.82 15.66
CA GLU A 73 0.79 5.54 15.42
C GLU A 73 0.89 6.06 13.99
N GLY A 74 0.65 5.20 13.00
CA GLY A 74 0.70 5.58 11.58
C GLY A 74 -0.40 6.56 11.16
N SER A 75 -1.49 6.65 11.92
CA SER A 75 -2.57 7.61 11.65
C SER A 75 -2.32 8.99 12.23
N ARG A 76 -1.33 9.20 13.10
CA ARG A 76 -1.08 10.52 13.72
C ARG A 76 -0.02 11.26 12.93
N LEU A 77 -0.30 12.52 12.59
CA LEU A 77 0.69 13.38 11.94
C LEU A 77 1.81 13.74 12.93
N SER A 78 3.04 13.77 12.42
CA SER A 78 4.20 14.29 13.13
C SER A 78 4.12 15.81 13.31
N GLY A 79 4.89 16.36 14.25
CA GLY A 79 4.96 17.80 14.48
C GLY A 79 5.37 18.56 13.22
N ALA A 80 6.38 18.07 12.51
CA ALA A 80 6.85 18.64 11.25
C ALA A 80 5.75 18.68 10.17
N GLN A 81 4.92 17.64 10.07
CA GLN A 81 3.79 17.62 9.13
C GLN A 81 2.73 18.66 9.51
N LEU A 82 2.37 18.75 10.80
CA LEU A 82 1.42 19.75 11.29
C LEU A 82 1.91 21.19 11.08
N GLU A 83 3.21 21.41 11.22
CA GLU A 83 3.82 22.70 10.90
C GLU A 83 3.77 23.02 9.41
N ALA A 84 4.07 22.05 8.55
CA ALA A 84 3.99 22.19 7.11
C ALA A 84 2.56 22.49 6.64
N ASP A 85 1.56 21.91 7.30
CA ASP A 85 0.14 22.18 7.04
C ASP A 85 -0.33 23.54 7.61
N GLY A 86 0.54 24.26 8.32
CA GLY A 86 0.33 25.65 8.75
C GLY A 86 -0.29 25.82 10.14
N TRP A 87 -0.44 24.75 10.92
CA TRP A 87 -1.08 24.80 12.25
C TRP A 87 -0.35 25.67 13.28
N ARG A 88 0.94 25.93 13.05
CA ARG A 88 1.75 26.90 13.82
C ARG A 88 1.11 28.29 13.85
N LYS A 89 0.46 28.72 12.76
CA LYS A 89 -0.20 30.04 12.71
C LYS A 89 -1.32 30.14 13.74
N HIS A 90 -2.15 29.10 13.85
CA HIS A 90 -3.26 29.06 14.80
C HIS A 90 -2.78 29.13 16.25
N TRP A 91 -1.70 28.41 16.58
CA TRP A 91 -1.07 28.53 17.89
C TRP A 91 -0.54 29.95 18.15
N MET A 92 0.12 30.59 17.18
CA MET A 92 0.61 31.96 17.34
C MET A 92 -0.53 32.96 17.56
N ASP A 93 -1.59 32.87 16.75
CA ASP A 93 -2.76 33.75 16.84
C ASP A 93 -3.42 33.58 18.23
N PHE A 94 -3.54 32.35 18.71
CA PHE A 94 -4.03 32.03 20.05
C PHE A 94 -3.20 32.67 21.15
N VAL A 95 -1.87 32.51 21.10
CA VAL A 95 -0.94 33.05 22.11
C VAL A 95 -0.97 34.57 22.13
N LEU A 96 -1.12 35.22 20.98
CA LEU A 96 -1.21 36.69 20.89
C LEU A 96 -2.54 37.22 21.41
N GLU A 97 -3.63 36.52 21.14
CA GLU A 97 -4.97 36.91 21.58
C GLU A 97 -5.17 36.72 23.09
N HIS A 98 -4.56 35.69 23.67
CA HIS A 98 -4.77 35.30 25.07
C HIS A 98 -3.56 35.60 25.97
N GLY A 99 -2.43 36.00 25.40
CA GLY A 99 -1.24 36.39 26.14
C GLY A 99 -1.48 37.64 26.98
N GLY A 100 -1.11 37.58 28.26
CA GLY A 100 -1.26 38.70 29.19
C GLY A 100 -2.67 38.86 29.80
N LYS A 101 -3.67 38.05 29.41
CA LYS A 101 -4.98 38.00 30.07
C LYS A 101 -4.87 37.31 31.44
N SER A 102 -5.70 37.74 32.38
CA SER A 102 -5.85 37.09 33.69
C SER A 102 -6.60 35.76 33.58
N GLU A 103 -6.45 34.88 34.58
CA GLU A 103 -7.09 33.56 34.58
C GLU A 103 -8.62 33.65 34.50
N GLU A 104 -9.22 34.67 35.14
CA GLU A 104 -10.66 34.93 35.09
C GLU A 104 -11.14 35.30 33.67
N GLU A 105 -10.34 36.08 32.93
CA GLU A 105 -10.63 36.46 31.54
C GLU A 105 -10.47 35.28 30.58
N LEU A 106 -9.52 34.38 30.84
CA LEU A 106 -9.34 33.16 30.07
C LEU A 106 -10.51 32.19 30.25
N VAL A 107 -10.98 32.01 31.50
CA VAL A 107 -12.17 31.21 31.80
C VAL A 107 -13.41 31.82 31.16
N ALA A 108 -13.57 33.14 31.20
CA ALA A 108 -14.68 33.84 30.55
C ALA A 108 -14.67 33.67 29.01
N ALA A 109 -13.49 33.56 28.40
CA ALA A 109 -13.33 33.28 26.96
C ALA A 109 -13.54 31.79 26.60
N GLY A 110 -13.71 30.90 27.58
CA GLY A 110 -13.80 29.45 27.37
C GLY A 110 -12.44 28.78 27.16
N VAL A 111 -11.35 29.46 27.50
CA VAL A 111 -9.95 29.08 27.23
C VAL A 111 -9.15 29.01 28.53
N GLY A 112 -9.77 28.48 29.59
CA GLY A 112 -9.22 28.48 30.96
C GLY A 112 -8.72 27.13 31.46
N GLY A 113 -8.70 26.09 30.62
CA GLY A 113 -8.31 24.74 31.03
C GLY A 113 -6.81 24.60 31.30
N ASP A 114 -6.45 23.54 32.02
CA ASP A 114 -5.07 23.25 32.43
C ASP A 114 -4.11 23.17 31.24
N PHE A 115 -4.59 22.68 30.09
CA PHE A 115 -3.78 22.52 28.89
C PHE A 115 -3.51 23.87 28.21
N GLU A 116 -4.52 24.72 28.10
CA GLU A 116 -4.42 26.07 27.54
C GLU A 116 -3.47 26.93 28.38
N GLN A 117 -3.56 26.81 29.71
CA GLN A 117 -2.60 27.46 30.62
C GLN A 117 -1.18 26.93 30.41
N LYS A 118 -1.00 25.62 30.21
CA LYS A 118 0.31 25.03 29.90
C LYS A 118 0.88 25.59 28.58
N ILE A 119 0.04 25.74 27.54
CA ILE A 119 0.44 26.34 26.25
C ILE A 119 0.94 27.77 26.45
N LEU A 120 0.21 28.60 27.21
CA LEU A 120 0.59 29.99 27.47
C LEU A 120 1.87 30.09 28.33
N ARG A 121 2.08 29.18 29.28
CA ARG A 121 3.32 29.11 30.06
C ARG A 121 4.51 28.70 29.20
N GLN A 122 4.36 27.68 28.36
CA GLN A 122 5.41 27.20 27.45
C GLN A 122 5.75 28.21 26.35
N SER A 123 4.80 29.05 25.92
CA SER A 123 5.07 30.09 24.92
C SER A 123 6.01 31.19 25.44
N GLY A 124 6.03 31.43 26.76
CA GLY A 124 6.82 32.49 27.39
C GLY A 124 6.31 33.90 27.08
N ILE A 125 5.07 34.04 26.62
CA ILE A 125 4.52 35.31 26.13
C ILE A 125 4.57 36.43 27.19
N ASN A 126 4.32 36.09 28.46
CA ASN A 126 4.32 37.08 29.55
C ASN A 126 5.70 37.72 29.76
N SER A 127 6.79 36.94 29.65
CA SER A 127 8.14 37.50 29.70
C SER A 127 8.47 38.36 28.48
N MET A 128 7.93 38.03 27.32
CA MET A 128 8.14 38.82 26.10
C MET A 128 7.41 40.15 26.18
N LEU A 129 6.17 40.16 26.70
CA LEU A 129 5.39 41.37 26.92
C LEU A 129 6.10 42.36 27.86
N GLN A 130 6.80 41.84 28.89
CA GLN A 130 7.60 42.67 29.81
C GLN A 130 8.88 43.25 29.19
N GLN A 131 9.41 42.64 28.12
CA GLN A 131 10.65 43.04 27.45
C GLN A 131 10.43 43.99 26.26
N LEU A 132 9.18 44.29 25.92
CA LEU A 132 8.86 45.21 24.82
C LEU A 132 9.22 46.66 25.18
N PRO A 133 9.77 47.45 24.24
CA PRO A 133 10.08 48.85 24.49
C PRO A 133 8.81 49.69 24.71
N GLU A 134 8.88 50.62 25.65
CA GLU A 134 7.78 51.53 25.97
C GLU A 134 7.45 52.44 24.77
N GLY A 135 6.16 52.54 24.42
CA GLY A 135 5.67 53.41 23.34
C GLY A 135 5.66 52.83 21.93
N ILE A 136 5.92 51.53 21.76
CA ILE A 136 5.80 50.85 20.46
C ILE A 136 4.33 50.79 20.00
N SER A 137 4.10 50.90 18.69
CA SER A 137 2.77 50.70 18.09
C SER A 137 2.31 49.24 18.31
N ALA A 138 1.01 49.04 18.55
CA ALA A 138 0.43 47.71 18.74
C ALA A 138 0.74 46.76 17.55
N ALA A 139 0.75 47.29 16.32
CA ALA A 139 1.07 46.51 15.12
C ALA A 139 2.55 46.09 15.07
N ASP A 140 3.46 46.94 15.54
CA ASP A 140 4.89 46.65 15.56
C ASP A 140 5.24 45.69 16.71
N ALA A 141 4.58 45.82 17.86
CA ALA A 141 4.67 44.87 18.96
C ALA A 141 4.21 43.47 18.52
N GLU A 142 3.06 43.35 17.86
CA GLU A 142 2.58 42.07 17.35
C GLU A 142 3.57 41.46 16.35
N LYS A 143 4.16 42.28 15.47
CA LYS A 143 5.15 41.81 14.48
C LYS A 143 6.41 41.26 15.13
N GLU A 144 6.95 41.93 16.15
CA GLU A 144 8.10 41.43 16.91
C GLU A 144 7.75 40.15 17.69
N LEU A 145 6.61 40.11 18.38
CA LEU A 145 6.15 38.91 19.07
C LEU A 145 5.98 37.72 18.12
N ARG A 146 5.36 37.92 16.95
CA ARG A 146 5.26 36.90 15.89
C ARG A 146 6.63 36.42 15.43
N ARG A 147 7.63 37.32 15.32
CA ARG A 147 9.00 36.96 14.94
C ARG A 147 9.66 36.05 15.99
N HIS A 148 9.44 36.34 17.28
CA HIS A 148 9.97 35.53 18.37
C HIS A 148 9.27 34.17 18.48
N LEU A 149 7.94 34.14 18.39
CA LEU A 149 7.15 32.89 18.46
C LEU A 149 7.46 31.93 17.31
N ARG A 150 7.77 32.44 16.10
CA ARG A 150 8.18 31.61 14.96
C ARG A 150 9.46 30.82 15.19
N LYS A 151 10.37 31.31 16.02
CA LYS A 151 11.68 30.67 16.28
C LYS A 151 11.61 29.62 17.39
N ARG A 152 10.50 29.54 18.13
CA ARG A 152 10.35 28.55 19.20
C ARG A 152 9.97 27.19 18.64
N ASP A 153 10.55 26.18 19.27
CA ASP A 153 10.15 24.81 19.07
C ASP A 153 8.78 24.57 19.72
N ILE A 154 7.95 23.75 19.08
CA ILE A 154 6.58 23.49 19.52
C ILE A 154 6.39 21.98 19.62
N ASP A 155 5.93 21.53 20.80
CA ASP A 155 5.58 20.13 21.00
C ASP A 155 4.44 19.72 20.05
N ARG A 156 4.53 18.50 19.50
CA ARG A 156 3.49 17.95 18.61
C ARG A 156 2.10 18.03 19.22
N ASP A 157 1.97 17.78 20.52
CA ASP A 157 0.68 17.74 21.21
C ASP A 157 -0.03 19.10 21.22
N ILE A 158 0.74 20.20 21.27
CA ILE A 158 0.20 21.56 21.18
C ILE A 158 -0.37 21.77 19.77
N LEU A 159 0.39 21.42 18.73
CA LEU A 159 -0.08 21.55 17.35
C LEU A 159 -1.28 20.63 17.07
N ALA A 160 -1.27 19.42 17.61
CA ALA A 160 -2.35 18.46 17.48
C ALA A 160 -3.64 18.95 18.17
N TYR A 161 -3.53 19.65 19.30
CA TYR A 161 -4.67 20.27 19.96
C TYR A 161 -5.36 21.30 19.05
N PHE A 162 -4.61 22.19 18.40
CA PHE A 162 -5.19 23.16 17.45
C PHE A 162 -5.70 22.51 16.16
N ALA A 163 -5.03 21.45 15.70
CA ALA A 163 -5.45 20.71 14.50
C ALA A 163 -6.72 19.86 14.74
N GLY A 164 -6.96 19.42 15.97
CA GLY A 164 -8.11 18.59 16.34
C GLY A 164 -8.24 17.35 15.45
N PRO A 165 -9.37 17.14 14.74
CA PRO A 165 -9.53 16.01 13.81
C PRO A 165 -8.55 15.99 12.63
N ALA A 166 -7.91 17.12 12.31
CA ALA A 166 -6.90 17.23 11.27
C ALA A 166 -5.50 16.80 11.76
N ALA A 167 -5.34 16.50 13.06
CA ALA A 167 -4.13 15.87 13.59
C ALA A 167 -3.91 14.43 13.07
N PHE A 168 -4.94 13.85 12.44
CA PHE A 168 -4.90 12.52 11.86
C PHE A 168 -4.57 12.58 10.35
N ALA A 169 -3.78 11.62 9.91
CA ALA A 169 -3.37 11.44 8.53
C ALA A 169 -4.59 11.22 7.62
N THR A 170 -4.58 11.93 6.49
CA THR A 170 -5.53 11.73 5.40
C THR A 170 -4.88 10.83 4.34
N PRO A 171 -5.66 10.28 3.38
CA PRO A 171 -5.08 9.58 2.24
C PRO A 171 -3.95 10.36 1.56
N ARG A 172 -4.13 11.68 1.40
CA ARG A 172 -3.12 12.56 0.79
C ARG A 172 -1.84 12.67 1.62
N HIS A 173 -1.95 12.67 2.95
CA HIS A 173 -0.77 12.68 3.83
C HIS A 173 0.03 11.38 3.70
N LEU A 174 -0.66 10.24 3.67
CA LEU A 174 -0.01 8.94 3.47
C LEU A 174 0.66 8.81 2.09
N GLU A 175 0.04 9.37 1.06
CA GLU A 175 0.62 9.41 -0.30
C GLU A 175 1.83 10.34 -0.40
N ARG A 176 1.78 11.51 0.26
CA ARG A 176 2.85 12.52 0.22
C ARG A 176 4.06 12.12 1.05
N ASP A 177 3.83 11.67 2.28
CA ASP A 177 4.88 11.54 3.30
C ASP A 177 5.25 10.08 3.61
N GLY A 178 4.35 9.13 3.29
CA GLY A 178 4.47 7.72 3.66
C GLY A 178 4.31 7.49 5.16
N ILE A 179 4.57 6.25 5.59
CA ILE A 179 4.65 5.85 6.99
C ILE A 179 5.99 5.18 7.28
N THR A 180 6.39 5.18 8.55
CA THR A 180 7.51 4.37 9.01
C THR A 180 7.02 2.95 9.27
N ILE A 181 7.68 1.95 8.67
CA ILE A 181 7.38 0.53 8.90
C ILE A 181 8.56 -0.16 9.57
N GLN A 182 8.27 -1.15 10.41
CA GLN A 182 9.28 -2.06 10.95
C GLN A 182 9.37 -3.28 10.04
N ALA A 183 10.52 -3.51 9.42
CA ALA A 183 10.75 -4.70 8.61
C ALA A 183 12.15 -5.27 8.90
N MET A 184 12.21 -6.55 9.24
CA MET A 184 13.47 -7.25 9.55
C MET A 184 14.29 -6.61 10.68
N GLY A 185 13.61 -5.97 11.66
CA GLY A 185 14.24 -5.27 12.77
C GLY A 185 14.85 -3.91 12.40
N LEU A 186 14.50 -3.37 11.23
CA LEU A 186 14.90 -2.05 10.77
C LEU A 186 13.68 -1.14 10.66
N GLU A 187 13.84 0.11 11.09
CA GLU A 187 12.87 1.17 10.82
C GLU A 187 13.08 1.69 9.40
N ILE A 188 12.09 1.50 8.54
CA ILE A 188 12.11 1.99 7.17
C ILE A 188 11.16 3.20 7.10
N PRO A 189 11.67 4.45 7.06
CA PRO A 189 10.84 5.64 7.01
C PRO A 189 10.21 5.85 5.62
N SER A 190 9.18 6.71 5.58
CA SER A 190 8.56 7.24 4.36
C SER A 190 8.12 6.20 3.33
N GLN A 191 7.69 5.03 3.79
CA GLN A 191 7.12 4.02 2.92
C GLN A 191 5.69 4.42 2.54
N HIS A 192 5.47 4.62 1.25
CA HIS A 192 4.12 4.85 0.73
C HIS A 192 3.28 3.60 0.99
N VAL A 193 2.09 3.78 1.57
CA VAL A 193 1.07 2.73 1.61
C VAL A 193 0.01 3.11 0.60
N THR A 194 0.11 2.54 -0.59
CA THR A 194 -0.92 2.66 -1.61
C THR A 194 -1.86 1.48 -1.43
N PRO A 195 -3.03 1.64 -0.79
CA PRO A 195 -3.97 0.55 -0.75
C PRO A 195 -4.53 0.41 -2.18
N LEU A 196 -4.39 -0.77 -2.78
CA LEU A 196 -5.01 -1.05 -4.09
C LEU A 196 -6.47 -0.57 -4.07
N PRO A 197 -7.01 0.03 -5.14
CA PRO A 197 -8.43 0.39 -5.16
C PRO A 197 -9.28 -0.86 -4.87
N PRO A 198 -10.46 -0.76 -4.22
CA PRO A 198 -11.27 -1.92 -3.83
C PRO A 198 -11.52 -2.90 -4.97
N THR A 199 -11.61 -2.40 -6.21
CA THR A 199 -11.76 -3.17 -7.45
C THR A 199 -10.59 -4.09 -7.77
N TYR A 200 -9.37 -3.78 -7.30
CA TYR A 200 -8.14 -4.54 -7.54
C TYR A 200 -7.66 -5.30 -6.29
N ARG A 201 -8.41 -5.23 -5.18
CA ARG A 201 -8.04 -5.88 -3.91
C ARG A 201 -8.38 -7.35 -3.84
N ASP A 202 -9.34 -7.81 -4.63
CA ASP A 202 -9.80 -9.20 -4.57
C ASP A 202 -9.33 -9.93 -5.84
N PRO A 203 -8.46 -10.96 -5.74
CA PRO A 203 -8.05 -11.80 -6.85
C PRO A 203 -9.25 -12.41 -7.58
N TRP A 204 -10.36 -12.62 -6.88
CA TRP A 204 -11.62 -13.11 -7.44
C TRP A 204 -12.43 -12.04 -8.17
N ASN A 205 -12.09 -10.76 -8.04
CA ASN A 205 -12.68 -9.67 -8.85
C ASN A 205 -12.04 -9.55 -10.23
N LEU A 206 -10.86 -10.17 -10.45
CA LEU A 206 -10.37 -10.46 -11.80
C LEU A 206 -11.18 -11.58 -12.47
N GLU A 207 -11.83 -12.44 -11.67
CA GLU A 207 -12.67 -13.56 -12.11
C GLU A 207 -14.19 -13.31 -11.90
N GLY A 208 -14.58 -12.13 -11.39
CA GLY A 208 -15.93 -11.62 -11.40
C GLY A 208 -16.94 -12.24 -10.43
N THR A 209 -16.58 -12.53 -9.18
CA THR A 209 -17.61 -12.97 -8.19
C THR A 209 -17.37 -12.46 -6.76
N SER A 210 -17.52 -11.16 -6.51
CA SER A 210 -17.75 -10.68 -5.14
C SER A 210 -19.26 -10.52 -4.90
N PRO A 211 -19.87 -11.21 -3.92
CA PRO A 211 -21.29 -11.06 -3.62
C PRO A 211 -21.52 -9.77 -2.81
N GLY A 212 -22.32 -8.85 -3.35
CA GLY A 212 -22.82 -7.67 -2.62
C GLY A 212 -22.54 -6.30 -3.25
N LEU A 213 -21.87 -6.22 -4.40
CA LEU A 213 -21.78 -4.99 -5.19
C LEU A 213 -22.64 -5.18 -6.45
N GLU A 214 -23.54 -4.23 -6.73
CA GLU A 214 -24.38 -4.23 -7.95
C GLU A 214 -23.54 -4.61 -9.18
N PRO A 215 -23.96 -5.59 -10.00
CA PRO A 215 -23.14 -6.13 -11.06
C PRO A 215 -23.11 -5.17 -12.24
N ASP A 216 -22.14 -4.27 -12.27
CA ASP A 216 -21.71 -3.66 -13.52
C ASP A 216 -21.35 -4.82 -14.47
N ASN A 217 -22.09 -4.98 -15.59
CA ASN A 217 -22.10 -6.18 -16.44
C ASN A 217 -20.75 -6.56 -17.08
N THR A 218 -19.72 -5.78 -16.82
CA THR A 218 -18.38 -5.85 -17.39
C THR A 218 -17.56 -7.03 -16.86
N THR A 219 -17.96 -7.74 -15.81
CA THR A 219 -17.17 -8.85 -15.21
C THR A 219 -17.57 -10.25 -15.71
N LEU A 220 -18.87 -10.51 -15.90
CA LEU A 220 -19.37 -11.79 -16.45
C LEU A 220 -18.92 -12.01 -17.89
N ILE A 221 -18.37 -13.18 -18.22
CA ILE A 221 -17.99 -13.52 -19.60
C ILE A 221 -19.27 -13.84 -20.40
N THR A 222 -19.58 -12.99 -21.38
CA THR A 222 -20.75 -13.13 -22.26
C THR A 222 -20.31 -13.15 -23.73
N ASN A 223 -21.21 -13.51 -24.64
CA ASN A 223 -20.94 -13.48 -26.08
C ASN A 223 -20.52 -12.08 -26.58
N LYS A 224 -20.98 -11.00 -25.93
CA LYS A 224 -20.63 -9.63 -26.31
C LYS A 224 -19.20 -9.24 -25.90
N ASN A 225 -18.64 -9.84 -24.85
CA ASN A 225 -17.33 -9.43 -24.30
C ASN A 225 -16.23 -10.50 -24.41
N ARG A 226 -16.52 -11.77 -24.75
CA ARG A 226 -15.52 -12.85 -24.81
C ARG A 226 -14.31 -12.55 -25.70
N ALA A 227 -14.51 -11.78 -26.78
CA ALA A 227 -13.45 -11.45 -27.73
C ALA A 227 -12.47 -10.39 -27.18
N SER A 228 -12.90 -9.54 -26.24
CA SER A 228 -12.07 -8.50 -25.63
C SER A 228 -11.42 -8.93 -24.31
N ARG A 229 -11.78 -10.12 -23.79
CA ARG A 229 -11.18 -10.68 -22.57
C ARG A 229 -9.70 -11.02 -22.77
N ARG A 230 -8.90 -10.77 -21.74
CA ARG A 230 -7.46 -11.06 -21.68
C ARG A 230 -7.15 -11.80 -20.38
N LEU A 231 -6.16 -12.69 -20.43
CA LEU A 231 -5.56 -13.28 -19.25
C LEU A 231 -4.35 -12.44 -18.85
N TRP A 232 -4.35 -11.93 -17.63
CA TRP A 232 -3.26 -11.16 -17.08
C TRP A 232 -2.42 -12.06 -16.17
N LEU A 233 -1.11 -12.11 -16.41
CA LEU A 233 -0.19 -12.97 -15.67
C LEU A 233 0.84 -12.11 -14.95
N GLY A 234 0.98 -12.31 -13.64
CA GLY A 234 2.06 -11.72 -12.86
C GLY A 234 3.33 -12.56 -13.01
N LEU A 235 4.42 -11.95 -13.49
CA LEU A 235 5.72 -12.61 -13.57
C LEU A 235 6.49 -12.40 -12.26
N LYS A 236 7.18 -13.44 -11.80
CA LYS A 236 7.99 -13.41 -10.57
C LYS A 236 9.47 -13.20 -10.89
N TYR A 237 10.12 -12.38 -10.08
CA TYR A 237 11.55 -12.12 -10.13
C TYR A 237 12.16 -12.37 -8.75
N TRP A 238 13.36 -12.91 -8.71
CA TRP A 238 14.13 -13.15 -7.49
C TRP A 238 15.58 -12.74 -7.73
N GLU A 239 16.15 -11.91 -6.85
CA GLU A 239 17.53 -11.40 -6.96
C GLU A 239 17.86 -10.83 -8.35
N GLY A 240 16.93 -10.05 -8.93
CA GLY A 240 17.09 -9.45 -10.25
C GLY A 240 16.97 -10.43 -11.44
N SER A 241 16.70 -11.72 -11.19
CA SER A 241 16.53 -12.75 -12.23
C SER A 241 15.08 -13.23 -12.32
N PRO A 242 14.54 -13.52 -13.53
CA PRO A 242 13.18 -14.04 -13.67
C PRO A 242 13.09 -15.47 -13.16
N VAL A 243 12.03 -15.79 -12.41
CA VAL A 243 11.75 -17.16 -11.94
C VAL A 243 11.38 -18.09 -13.09
N LEU A 244 10.70 -17.55 -14.11
CA LEU A 244 10.39 -18.25 -15.35
C LEU A 244 11.34 -17.75 -16.44
N THR A 245 12.42 -18.49 -16.68
CA THR A 245 13.44 -18.10 -17.65
C THR A 245 13.05 -18.48 -19.07
N LYS A 246 12.45 -19.65 -19.26
CA LYS A 246 12.10 -20.19 -20.57
C LYS A 246 10.90 -21.12 -20.50
N ALA A 247 9.98 -20.95 -21.46
CA ALA A 247 8.92 -21.89 -21.76
C ALA A 247 9.10 -22.45 -23.18
N ARG A 248 9.06 -23.77 -23.34
CA ARG A 248 9.13 -24.44 -24.65
C ARG A 248 8.02 -25.45 -24.84
N LEU A 249 7.33 -25.38 -25.98
CA LEU A 249 6.37 -26.39 -26.39
C LEU A 249 7.06 -27.72 -26.70
N ILE A 250 6.47 -28.82 -26.22
CA ILE A 250 6.86 -30.19 -26.53
C ILE A 250 5.98 -30.68 -27.69
N SER A 251 4.66 -30.69 -27.50
CA SER A 251 3.70 -30.88 -28.58
C SER A 251 3.51 -29.59 -29.36
N LYS A 252 3.62 -29.68 -30.68
CA LYS A 252 3.27 -28.58 -31.61
C LYS A 252 1.94 -28.91 -32.29
N PRO A 253 1.20 -27.93 -32.84
CA PRO A 253 -0.02 -28.21 -33.59
C PRO A 253 0.15 -29.25 -34.70
N THR A 254 1.33 -29.27 -35.34
CA THR A 254 1.69 -30.23 -36.40
C THR A 254 2.02 -31.63 -35.90
N LYS A 255 2.45 -31.77 -34.65
CA LYS A 255 2.82 -33.07 -34.05
C LYS A 255 2.54 -33.07 -32.55
N ARG A 256 1.51 -33.83 -32.17
CA ARG A 256 1.11 -34.04 -30.78
C ARG A 256 1.77 -35.30 -30.25
N LEU A 257 2.44 -35.18 -29.10
CA LEU A 257 3.16 -36.27 -28.46
C LEU A 257 2.42 -36.69 -27.19
N TRP A 258 2.01 -37.95 -27.15
CA TRP A 258 1.30 -38.56 -26.02
C TRP A 258 2.26 -39.50 -25.30
N LEU A 259 2.27 -39.44 -23.98
CA LEU A 259 3.12 -40.26 -23.13
C LEU A 259 2.25 -41.03 -22.13
N SER A 260 2.54 -42.32 -21.99
CA SER A 260 2.02 -43.16 -20.91
C SER A 260 2.64 -42.76 -19.57
N SER A 261 2.02 -43.18 -18.46
CA SER A 261 2.56 -42.95 -17.11
C SER A 261 3.98 -43.54 -16.92
N ARG A 262 4.29 -44.66 -17.59
CA ARG A 262 5.63 -45.27 -17.59
C ARG A 262 6.66 -44.41 -18.33
N GLU A 263 6.30 -43.89 -19.49
CA GLU A 263 7.15 -43.00 -20.29
C GLU A 263 7.36 -41.64 -19.59
N LEU A 264 6.31 -41.09 -18.98
CA LEU A 264 6.42 -39.91 -18.11
C LEU A 264 7.38 -40.18 -16.94
N GLY A 265 7.32 -41.36 -16.33
CA GLY A 265 8.25 -41.78 -15.29
C GLY A 265 9.70 -41.80 -15.77
N ALA A 266 9.95 -42.27 -16.99
CA ALA A 266 11.28 -42.20 -17.60
C ALA A 266 11.73 -40.74 -17.81
N VAL A 267 10.85 -39.90 -18.35
CA VAL A 267 11.12 -38.46 -18.60
C VAL A 267 11.44 -37.71 -17.32
N VAL A 268 10.66 -37.91 -16.26
CA VAL A 268 10.85 -37.29 -14.94
C VAL A 268 12.20 -37.69 -14.33
N ARG A 269 12.65 -38.93 -14.54
CA ARG A 269 13.97 -39.41 -14.08
C ARG A 269 15.13 -38.99 -14.98
N GLY A 270 14.89 -38.13 -15.98
CA GLY A 270 15.91 -37.62 -16.90
C GLY A 270 16.20 -38.53 -18.09
N SER A 271 15.49 -39.66 -18.24
CA SER A 271 15.61 -40.54 -19.41
C SER A 271 14.73 -40.05 -20.56
N HIS A 272 15.13 -40.35 -21.80
CA HIS A 272 14.33 -40.04 -22.98
C HIS A 272 13.16 -41.02 -23.13
N ALA A 273 12.00 -40.53 -23.56
CA ALA A 273 10.88 -41.35 -24.00
C ALA A 273 10.49 -40.96 -25.42
N GLY A 274 10.87 -41.80 -26.39
CA GLY A 274 10.78 -41.49 -27.81
C GLY A 274 11.51 -40.17 -28.13
N GLU A 275 10.78 -39.20 -28.66
CA GLU A 275 11.32 -37.88 -29.01
C GLU A 275 11.32 -36.88 -27.84
N VAL A 276 10.64 -37.21 -26.73
CA VAL A 276 10.58 -36.32 -25.56
C VAL A 276 11.82 -36.50 -24.72
N LYS A 277 12.59 -35.41 -24.58
CA LYS A 277 13.78 -35.40 -23.73
C LYS A 277 13.43 -35.46 -22.26
N GLY A 278 14.21 -36.20 -21.49
CA GLY A 278 14.12 -36.22 -20.03
C GLY A 278 14.25 -34.82 -19.43
N LEU A 279 13.69 -34.64 -18.24
CA LEU A 279 13.87 -33.43 -17.43
C LEU A 279 15.28 -33.46 -16.86
N SER A 280 16.11 -32.49 -17.26
CA SER A 280 17.54 -32.50 -16.93
C SER A 280 17.95 -31.28 -16.12
N ARG A 281 17.12 -30.24 -16.03
CA ARG A 281 17.43 -29.02 -15.27
C ARG A 281 16.74 -29.07 -13.92
N VAL A 282 17.44 -28.59 -12.90
CA VAL A 282 16.86 -28.41 -11.56
C VAL A 282 15.74 -27.37 -11.67
N GLY A 283 14.57 -27.69 -11.11
CA GLY A 283 13.38 -26.83 -11.23
C GLY A 283 12.62 -26.93 -12.55
N GLU A 284 13.06 -27.77 -13.52
CA GLU A 284 12.30 -27.99 -14.75
C GLU A 284 10.98 -28.72 -14.46
N ILE A 285 9.90 -28.10 -14.92
CA ILE A 285 8.56 -28.68 -14.89
C ILE A 285 8.08 -28.98 -16.30
N MET A 286 7.24 -30.01 -16.43
CA MET A 286 6.55 -30.34 -17.67
C MET A 286 5.06 -30.39 -17.43
N ALA A 287 4.30 -29.61 -18.20
CA ALA A 287 2.85 -29.61 -18.17
C ALA A 287 2.30 -30.66 -19.14
N VAL A 288 1.35 -31.46 -18.66
CA VAL A 288 0.71 -32.56 -19.38
C VAL A 288 -0.79 -32.32 -19.39
N SER A 289 -1.41 -32.37 -20.57
CA SER A 289 -2.87 -32.37 -20.70
C SER A 289 -3.38 -33.79 -20.50
N THR A 290 -4.22 -33.97 -19.49
CA THR A 290 -4.85 -35.25 -19.15
C THR A 290 -6.38 -35.13 -19.28
N ASP A 291 -7.07 -36.24 -19.08
CA ASP A 291 -8.53 -36.30 -18.91
C ASP A 291 -9.03 -35.55 -17.66
N ARG A 292 -8.14 -35.29 -16.69
CA ARG A 292 -8.43 -34.56 -15.44
C ARG A 292 -7.96 -33.11 -15.45
N GLY A 293 -7.57 -32.59 -16.62
CA GLY A 293 -7.05 -31.24 -16.80
C GLY A 293 -5.54 -31.19 -16.99
N VAL A 294 -4.97 -29.99 -16.85
CA VAL A 294 -3.52 -29.78 -17.00
C VAL A 294 -2.82 -30.06 -15.67
N MET A 295 -1.85 -30.95 -15.71
CA MET A 295 -1.13 -31.43 -14.52
C MET A 295 0.38 -31.40 -14.77
N GLU A 296 1.16 -31.42 -13.69
CA GLU A 296 2.61 -31.55 -13.80
C GLU A 296 3.00 -33.03 -14.00
N ALA A 297 4.12 -33.29 -14.68
CA ALA A 297 4.51 -34.63 -15.07
C ALA A 297 4.78 -35.61 -13.92
N ARG A 298 5.34 -35.15 -12.79
CA ARG A 298 5.56 -35.95 -11.57
C ARG A 298 4.23 -36.30 -10.92
N GLU A 299 3.32 -35.34 -10.86
CA GLU A 299 1.95 -35.58 -10.39
C GLU A 299 1.22 -36.62 -11.25
N CYS A 300 1.41 -36.58 -12.57
CA CYS A 300 0.88 -37.60 -13.48
C CYS A 300 1.46 -38.99 -13.20
N VAL A 301 2.76 -39.08 -12.90
CA VAL A 301 3.44 -40.34 -12.56
C VAL A 301 2.93 -40.91 -11.24
N GLU A 302 2.79 -40.07 -10.21
CA GLU A 302 2.25 -40.46 -8.89
C GLU A 302 0.83 -41.03 -9.00
N ARG A 303 0.00 -40.42 -9.85
CA ARG A 303 -1.39 -40.85 -10.08
C ARG A 303 -1.51 -41.95 -11.13
N ALA A 304 -0.41 -42.39 -11.74
CA ALA A 304 -0.36 -43.35 -12.84
C ALA A 304 -1.19 -42.94 -14.08
N ILE A 305 -1.27 -41.63 -14.37
CA ILE A 305 -2.02 -41.06 -15.49
C ILE A 305 -1.06 -40.67 -16.62
N GLY A 306 -1.45 -40.95 -17.87
CA GLY A 306 -0.74 -40.49 -19.08
C GLY A 306 -1.41 -39.27 -19.70
N GLY A 307 -0.81 -38.69 -20.74
CA GLY A 307 -1.43 -37.56 -21.42
C GLY A 307 -0.57 -36.93 -22.51
N GLN A 308 -1.05 -35.82 -23.05
CA GLN A 308 -0.34 -35.07 -24.07
C GLN A 308 0.71 -34.16 -23.42
N ALA A 309 1.98 -34.32 -23.76
CA ALA A 309 3.04 -33.44 -23.26
C ALA A 309 2.92 -32.05 -23.93
N LEU A 310 2.54 -31.02 -23.18
CA LEU A 310 2.25 -29.69 -23.71
C LEU A 310 3.54 -28.87 -23.86
N CYS A 311 4.15 -28.55 -22.72
CA CYS A 311 5.31 -27.68 -22.64
C CYS A 311 6.18 -28.03 -21.45
N ARG A 312 7.40 -27.50 -21.47
CA ARG A 312 8.36 -27.52 -20.38
C ARG A 312 8.77 -26.10 -20.04
N VAL A 313 8.97 -25.85 -18.76
CA VAL A 313 9.27 -24.52 -18.22
C VAL A 313 10.37 -24.63 -17.17
N TRP A 314 11.31 -23.68 -17.18
CA TRP A 314 12.40 -23.54 -16.21
C TRP A 314 12.94 -22.10 -16.21
#